data_AF-A0A9P3HAS3-F1
#
_entry.id   AF-A0A9P3HAS3-F1
#
_cell.length_a   1.000
_cell.length_b   1.000
_cell.length_c   1.000
_cell.angle_alpha   90.00
_cell.angle_beta   90.00
_cell.angle_gamma   90.00
#
_symmetry.space_group_name_H-M   'P 1'
#
loop_
_entity.id
_entity.type
_entity.pdbx_description
1 polymer ?
#
loop_
_entity_poly.entity_id
_entity_poly.type
_entity_poly.pdbx_seq_one_letter_code
_entity_poly.pdbx_strand_id
1 'polypeptide(L)'
;MKAAFAVSCMLLLLAREAAAHMALLYPMPRGGVATKQFDGQVHTWIGFNEKRVLPCNGYGPGPVTDLKAGQVVNVRFWGPALPDADRDKLPPQPKDGQPQLNQARHGGGTCQFSLSTDGGKTFHLIGQYTNSCPDFYYEWPVKIPDNVPSCTTANKCLFVWSWTAHLSDQFYQNCADVSIQGEANGVYPKAGIDIVDVKGYKSSVAAPGDAAGDKEGKGPLPAEVKSNLNGSWK
;
A
#
# COMPACT_ATOMS: atom_id res chain seq x y z
N MET A 1 34.61 41.73 37.12
CA MET A 1 34.06 41.57 35.75
C MET A 1 34.62 40.29 35.14
N LYS A 2 33.85 39.20 35.08
CA LYS A 2 33.97 38.11 34.10
C LYS A 2 32.61 37.44 33.99
N ALA A 3 31.79 37.88 33.03
CA ALA A 3 30.56 37.18 32.66
C ALA A 3 30.94 36.08 31.66
N ALA A 4 30.72 34.83 32.03
CA ALA A 4 30.84 33.70 31.12
C ALA A 4 29.56 33.61 30.29
N PHE A 5 29.67 33.84 28.98
CA PHE A 5 28.60 33.56 28.03
C PHE A 5 28.53 32.04 27.82
N ALA A 6 27.49 31.41 28.35
CA ALA A 6 27.11 30.05 27.97
C ALA A 6 26.41 30.13 26.60
N VAL A 7 27.13 29.73 25.55
CA VAL A 7 26.53 29.51 24.22
C VAL A 7 25.69 28.24 24.33
N SER A 8 24.39 28.41 24.54
CA SER A 8 23.41 27.32 24.44
C SER A 8 23.30 26.93 22.97
N CYS A 9 24.01 25.87 22.60
CA CYS A 9 23.88 25.25 21.28
C CYS A 9 22.55 24.49 21.26
N MET A 10 21.49 25.19 20.86
CA MET A 10 20.19 24.60 20.60
C MET A 10 20.34 23.70 19.37
N LEU A 11 20.66 22.42 19.58
CA LEU A 11 20.55 21.41 18.54
C LEU A 11 19.08 21.36 18.12
N LEU A 12 18.76 22.03 17.01
CA LEU A 12 17.59 21.75 16.22
C LEU A 12 17.71 20.29 15.76
N LEU A 13 17.15 19.38 16.55
CA LEU A 13 16.71 18.08 16.06
C LEU A 13 15.67 18.38 14.99
N LEU A 14 16.13 18.59 13.75
CA LEU A 14 15.31 18.37 12.58
C LEU A 14 14.92 16.89 12.68
N ALA A 15 13.74 16.63 13.25
CA ALA A 15 13.06 15.38 13.03
C ALA A 15 13.02 15.24 11.51
N ARG A 16 13.86 14.36 10.97
CA ARG A 16 13.62 13.85 9.63
C ARG A 16 12.27 13.17 9.77
N GLU A 17 11.23 13.89 9.38
CA GLU A 17 10.02 13.25 8.88
C GLU A 17 10.50 12.45 7.67
N ALA A 18 10.96 11.23 7.94
CA ALA A 18 10.96 10.20 6.93
C ALA A 18 9.48 10.09 6.61
N ALA A 19 9.05 10.69 5.49
CA ALA A 19 7.77 10.34 4.93
C ALA A 19 7.93 8.93 4.35
N ALA A 20 6.95 8.06 4.57
CA ALA A 20 6.94 6.76 3.91
C ALA A 20 6.57 6.99 2.46
N HIS A 21 7.16 6.19 1.58
CA HIS A 21 7.07 6.39 0.15
C HIS A 21 6.96 5.06 -0.57
N MET A 22 5.91 4.31 -0.23
CA MET A 22 5.56 3.07 -0.91
C MET A 22 4.29 3.26 -1.75
N ALA A 23 4.30 2.70 -2.95
CA ALA A 23 3.15 2.62 -3.84
C ALA A 23 2.93 1.18 -4.29
N LEU A 24 1.72 0.90 -4.76
CA LEU A 24 1.44 -0.30 -5.52
C LEU A 24 2.28 -0.30 -6.81
N LEU A 25 2.83 -1.45 -7.17
CA LEU A 25 3.50 -1.69 -8.45
C LEU A 25 2.68 -2.63 -9.32
N TYR A 26 2.15 -3.69 -8.71
CA TYR A 26 1.24 -4.62 -9.36
C TYR A 26 0.07 -4.98 -8.42
N PRO A 27 -1.18 -4.98 -8.91
CA PRO A 27 -1.61 -4.53 -10.23
C PRO A 27 -1.28 -3.05 -10.46
N MET A 28 -1.05 -2.64 -11.70
CA MET A 28 -0.54 -1.29 -12.01
C MET A 28 -1.52 -0.22 -11.52
N PRO A 29 -1.16 0.65 -10.56
CA PRO A 29 -2.11 1.62 -10.05
C PRO A 29 -2.22 2.83 -10.96
N ARG A 30 -3.30 3.57 -10.76
CA ARG A 30 -3.44 4.97 -11.17
C ARG A 30 -2.25 5.79 -10.67
N GLY A 31 -1.65 6.58 -11.54
CA GLY A 31 -0.44 7.36 -11.23
C GLY A 31 0.83 6.53 -11.04
N GLY A 32 0.76 5.20 -11.22
CA GLY A 32 1.85 4.26 -10.95
C GLY A 32 3.03 4.37 -11.91
N VAL A 33 4.16 3.82 -11.48
CA VAL A 33 5.34 3.69 -12.34
C VAL A 33 5.05 2.86 -13.58
N ALA A 34 5.82 3.08 -14.64
CA ALA A 34 5.66 2.44 -15.95
C ALA A 34 4.32 2.71 -16.66
N THR A 35 3.53 3.67 -16.16
CA THR A 35 2.34 4.18 -16.84
C THR A 35 2.63 5.55 -17.48
N LYS A 36 1.84 5.94 -18.50
CA LYS A 36 1.92 7.31 -19.08
C LYS A 36 1.48 8.39 -18.09
N GLN A 37 0.79 7.98 -17.03
CA GLN A 37 0.21 8.82 -16.00
C GLN A 37 1.11 8.90 -14.75
N PHE A 38 2.33 8.37 -14.80
CA PHE A 38 3.22 8.32 -13.65
C PHE A 38 3.42 9.71 -13.03
N ASP A 39 3.18 9.79 -11.73
CA ASP A 39 3.47 10.94 -10.89
C ASP A 39 4.35 10.46 -9.74
N GLY A 40 5.50 11.11 -9.55
CA GLY A 40 6.45 10.78 -8.49
C GLY A 40 5.89 10.91 -7.08
N GLN A 41 4.69 11.47 -6.89
CA GLN A 41 4.01 11.53 -5.60
C GLN A 41 3.02 10.38 -5.36
N VAL A 42 2.88 9.41 -6.27
CA VAL A 42 1.93 8.29 -6.13
C VAL A 42 2.11 7.50 -4.84
N HIS A 43 3.34 7.49 -4.33
CA HIS A 43 3.77 6.82 -3.12
C HIS A 43 3.53 7.61 -1.83
N THR A 44 2.92 8.80 -1.88
CA THR A 44 2.69 9.66 -0.71
C THR A 44 1.36 9.33 -0.03
N TRP A 45 1.26 9.64 1.26
CA TRP A 45 0.07 9.38 2.07
C TRP A 45 -1.09 10.30 1.70
N ILE A 46 -2.29 9.89 2.07
CA ILE A 46 -3.51 10.69 1.92
C ILE A 46 -3.42 11.92 2.84
N GLY A 47 -3.64 13.10 2.27
CA GLY A 47 -3.51 14.40 2.93
C GLY A 47 -2.23 15.15 2.56
N PHE A 48 -1.24 14.46 1.94
CA PHE A 48 0.00 15.11 1.52
C PHE A 48 -0.26 16.28 0.55
N ASN A 49 0.33 17.43 0.89
CA ASN A 49 0.19 18.71 0.17
C ASN A 49 -1.26 19.11 -0.17
N GLU A 50 -2.25 18.64 0.61
CA GLU A 50 -3.69 18.88 0.41
C GLU A 50 -4.27 18.39 -0.94
N LYS A 51 -3.44 17.77 -1.80
CA LYS A 51 -3.82 17.27 -3.14
C LYS A 51 -4.10 15.78 -3.14
N ARG A 52 -3.46 15.06 -2.22
CA ARG A 52 -3.60 13.61 -2.05
C ARG A 52 -4.85 13.34 -1.25
N VAL A 53 -5.88 12.80 -1.90
CA VAL A 53 -7.21 12.64 -1.30
C VAL A 53 -7.76 11.24 -1.55
N LEU A 54 -8.72 10.82 -0.74
CA LEU A 54 -9.48 9.61 -1.03
C LEU A 54 -10.49 9.85 -2.17
N PRO A 55 -10.81 8.82 -2.96
CA PRO A 55 -10.09 7.55 -3.05
C PRO A 55 -8.85 7.65 -3.97
N CYS A 56 -8.02 6.61 -3.99
CA CYS A 56 -6.98 6.40 -5.01
C CYS A 56 -5.90 7.49 -5.08
N ASN A 57 -5.60 8.12 -3.94
CA ASN A 57 -4.64 9.22 -3.84
C ASN A 57 -4.98 10.42 -4.75
N GLY A 58 -6.24 10.55 -5.16
CA GLY A 58 -6.74 11.60 -6.05
C GLY A 58 -6.41 11.41 -7.54
N TYR A 59 -5.80 10.28 -7.92
CA TYR A 59 -5.43 10.06 -9.32
C TYR A 59 -6.61 9.65 -10.19
N GLY A 60 -6.60 10.17 -11.42
CA GLY A 60 -7.50 9.74 -12.49
C GLY A 60 -7.21 8.32 -12.99
N PRO A 61 -8.06 7.79 -13.88
CA PRO A 61 -7.96 6.43 -14.38
C PRO A 61 -6.59 6.05 -14.96
N GLY A 62 -6.20 4.80 -14.74
CA GLY A 62 -4.94 4.20 -15.19
C GLY A 62 -5.16 3.05 -16.16
N PRO A 63 -4.11 2.26 -16.43
CA PRO A 63 -4.23 1.00 -17.17
C PRO A 63 -5.20 0.04 -16.49
N VAL A 64 -5.96 -0.72 -17.30
CA VAL A 64 -6.87 -1.76 -16.80
C VAL A 64 -6.12 -3.09 -16.70
N THR A 65 -6.19 -3.73 -15.54
CA THR A 65 -5.71 -5.10 -15.35
C THR A 65 -6.87 -6.08 -15.44
N ASP A 66 -6.78 -7.04 -16.36
CA ASP A 66 -7.78 -8.11 -16.47
C ASP A 66 -7.55 -9.17 -15.38
N LEU A 67 -8.61 -9.44 -14.62
CA LEU A 67 -8.66 -10.39 -13.52
C LEU A 67 -9.88 -11.31 -13.67
N LYS A 68 -9.86 -12.44 -12.97
CA LYS A 68 -11.02 -13.32 -12.85
C LYS A 68 -11.28 -13.73 -11.40
N ALA A 69 -12.52 -14.12 -11.10
CA ALA A 69 -12.87 -14.74 -9.84
C ALA A 69 -11.94 -15.95 -9.57
N GLY A 70 -11.52 -16.10 -8.32
CA GLY A 70 -10.59 -17.13 -7.88
C GLY A 70 -9.11 -16.91 -8.25
N GLN A 71 -8.79 -15.89 -9.06
CA GLN A 71 -7.41 -15.58 -9.41
C GLN A 71 -6.60 -15.12 -8.20
N VAL A 72 -5.37 -15.61 -8.08
CA VAL A 72 -4.39 -15.07 -7.14
C VAL A 72 -3.65 -13.91 -7.82
N VAL A 73 -3.65 -12.75 -7.16
CA VAL A 73 -2.91 -11.56 -7.54
C VAL A 73 -1.68 -11.47 -6.64
N ASN A 74 -0.49 -11.66 -7.20
CA ASN A 74 0.76 -11.49 -6.47
C ASN A 74 1.09 -10.00 -6.38
N VAL A 75 0.56 -9.34 -5.36
CA VAL A 75 0.74 -7.89 -5.21
C VAL A 75 2.21 -7.56 -5.01
N ARG A 76 2.68 -6.52 -5.70
CA ARG A 76 4.04 -5.99 -5.59
C ARG A 76 4.01 -4.51 -5.30
N PHE A 77 5.05 -4.02 -4.66
CA PHE A 77 5.20 -2.61 -4.30
C PHE A 77 6.39 -1.97 -4.99
N TRP A 78 6.33 -0.66 -5.13
CA TRP A 78 7.39 0.20 -5.62
C TRP A 78 7.68 1.27 -4.58
N GLY A 79 8.97 1.62 -4.44
CA GLY A 79 9.41 2.81 -3.75
C GLY A 79 10.55 3.47 -4.55
N PRO A 80 10.89 4.74 -4.29
CA PRO A 80 11.93 5.46 -5.03
C PRO A 80 13.30 4.79 -5.07
N ALA A 81 13.61 3.94 -4.08
CA ALA A 81 14.86 3.19 -4.00
C ALA A 81 14.86 1.89 -4.83
N LEU A 82 13.72 1.43 -5.35
CA LEU A 82 13.63 0.22 -6.17
C LEU A 82 14.25 0.50 -7.56
N PRO A 83 15.30 -0.21 -7.98
CA PRO A 83 15.91 -0.01 -9.29
C PRO A 83 14.93 -0.30 -10.44
N ASP A 84 15.04 0.47 -11.53
CA ASP A 84 14.17 0.31 -12.70
C ASP A 84 14.24 -1.10 -13.31
N ALA A 85 15.43 -1.71 -13.29
CA ALA A 85 15.66 -3.08 -13.77
C ALA A 85 14.93 -4.16 -12.95
N ASP A 86 14.44 -3.82 -11.75
CA ASP A 86 13.73 -4.72 -10.84
C ASP A 86 12.24 -4.38 -10.75
N ARG A 87 11.69 -3.57 -11.66
CA ARG A 87 10.24 -3.31 -11.70
C ARG A 87 9.45 -4.52 -12.20
N ASP A 88 10.04 -5.33 -13.08
CA ASP A 88 9.37 -6.50 -13.68
C ASP A 88 9.68 -7.83 -12.97
N LYS A 89 10.54 -7.83 -11.94
CA LYS A 89 10.93 -9.00 -11.15
C LYS A 89 11.23 -8.61 -9.71
N LEU A 90 11.17 -9.53 -8.74
CA LEU A 90 11.60 -9.19 -7.38
C LEU A 90 13.08 -8.77 -7.36
N PRO A 91 13.44 -7.69 -6.63
CA PRO A 91 14.83 -7.37 -6.37
C PRO A 91 15.48 -8.53 -5.59
N PRO A 92 16.78 -8.78 -5.76
CA PRO A 92 17.47 -9.80 -4.99
C PRO A 92 17.42 -9.44 -3.50
N GLN A 93 17.20 -10.45 -2.66
CA GLN A 93 17.24 -10.25 -1.22
C GLN A 93 18.63 -9.74 -0.78
N PRO A 94 18.70 -8.76 0.13
CA PRO A 94 19.97 -8.25 0.62
C PRO A 94 20.74 -9.37 1.33
N LYS A 95 22.06 -9.38 1.13
CA LYS A 95 22.95 -10.33 1.80
C LYS A 95 23.33 -9.80 3.18
N ASP A 96 23.52 -10.72 4.12
CA ASP A 96 23.97 -10.38 5.46
C ASP A 96 25.24 -9.51 5.44
N GLY A 97 25.22 -8.44 6.25
CA GLY A 97 26.33 -7.49 6.35
C GLY A 97 26.48 -6.53 5.17
N GLN A 98 25.61 -6.56 4.15
CA GLN A 98 25.61 -5.61 3.04
C GLN A 98 24.63 -4.44 3.27
N PRO A 99 24.90 -3.25 2.71
CA PRO A 99 23.94 -2.16 2.69
C PRO A 99 22.62 -2.58 2.03
N GLN A 100 21.49 -2.24 2.64
CA GLN A 100 20.16 -2.51 2.10
C GLN A 100 19.55 -1.24 1.51
N LEU A 101 18.66 -1.40 0.52
CA LEU A 101 17.85 -0.30 0.03
C LEU A 101 16.95 0.24 1.15
N ASN A 102 16.89 1.57 1.25
CA ASN A 102 15.93 2.24 2.12
C ASN A 102 14.58 2.28 1.39
N GLN A 103 13.63 1.45 1.82
CA GLN A 103 12.31 1.38 1.21
C GLN A 103 11.40 2.55 1.60
N ALA A 104 11.72 3.27 2.67
CA ALA A 104 10.79 4.19 3.34
C ALA A 104 9.45 3.50 3.65
N ARG A 105 9.52 2.26 4.16
CA ARG A 105 8.36 1.42 4.50
C ARG A 105 7.91 1.54 5.95
N HIS A 106 8.53 2.40 6.76
CA HIS A 106 8.10 2.71 8.12
C HIS A 106 7.92 1.51 9.06
N GLY A 107 8.80 0.52 8.99
CA GLY A 107 8.69 -0.69 9.80
C GLY A 107 7.49 -1.56 9.43
N GLY A 108 6.88 -1.32 8.27
CA GLY A 108 5.66 -1.93 7.80
C GLY A 108 4.41 -1.31 8.41
N GLY A 109 3.54 -2.17 8.92
CA GLY A 109 2.19 -1.81 9.32
C GLY A 109 1.15 -2.81 8.83
N THR A 110 -0.07 -2.32 8.63
CA THR A 110 -1.19 -3.13 8.15
C THR A 110 -1.55 -2.72 6.73
N CYS A 111 -1.44 -3.65 5.80
CA CYS A 111 -2.02 -3.51 4.47
C CYS A 111 -3.37 -4.19 4.39
N GLN A 112 -4.35 -3.52 3.80
CA GLN A 112 -5.63 -4.09 3.41
C GLN A 112 -5.80 -4.02 1.89
N PHE A 113 -6.38 -5.07 1.33
CA PHE A 113 -6.67 -5.19 -0.10
C PHE A 113 -8.16 -5.36 -0.27
N SER A 114 -8.75 -4.56 -1.14
CA SER A 114 -10.20 -4.55 -1.33
C SER A 114 -10.58 -4.37 -2.79
N LEU A 115 -11.82 -4.72 -3.12
CA LEU A 115 -12.46 -4.39 -4.38
C LEU A 115 -13.43 -3.23 -4.18
N SER A 116 -13.59 -2.42 -5.21
CA SER A 116 -14.65 -1.41 -5.30
C SER A 116 -15.31 -1.53 -6.66
N THR A 117 -16.64 -1.39 -6.72
CA THR A 117 -17.39 -1.36 -7.99
C THR A 117 -18.13 -0.05 -8.23
N ASP A 118 -17.91 0.96 -7.39
CA ASP A 118 -18.58 2.26 -7.43
C ASP A 118 -17.61 3.45 -7.52
N GLY A 119 -16.35 3.17 -7.89
CA GLY A 119 -15.30 4.17 -8.05
C GLY A 119 -14.64 4.61 -6.74
N GLY A 120 -14.66 3.75 -5.72
CA GLY A 120 -14.00 3.98 -4.43
C GLY A 120 -14.89 4.68 -3.40
N LYS A 121 -16.21 4.57 -3.53
CA LYS A 121 -17.16 5.05 -2.51
C LYS A 121 -17.39 3.98 -1.45
N THR A 122 -17.38 2.71 -1.83
CA THR A 122 -17.41 1.56 -0.93
C THR A 122 -16.28 0.59 -1.25
N PHE A 123 -15.86 -0.17 -0.24
CA PHE A 123 -14.75 -1.11 -0.34
C PHE A 123 -15.16 -2.47 0.22
N HIS A 124 -14.74 -3.52 -0.45
CA HIS A 124 -14.99 -4.91 -0.09
C HIS A 124 -13.66 -5.59 0.21
N LEU A 125 -13.33 -5.76 1.49
CA LEU A 125 -12.08 -6.35 1.95
C LEU A 125 -11.94 -7.80 1.44
N ILE A 126 -10.82 -8.09 0.81
CA ILE A 126 -10.49 -9.42 0.25
C ILE A 126 -9.14 -9.96 0.75
N GLY A 127 -8.35 -9.14 1.45
CA GLY A 127 -7.06 -9.54 1.97
C GLY A 127 -6.50 -8.57 3.00
N GLN A 128 -5.69 -9.08 3.92
CA GLN A 128 -4.94 -8.27 4.87
C GLN A 128 -3.58 -8.93 5.20
N TYR A 129 -2.57 -8.09 5.38
CA TYR A 129 -1.28 -8.48 5.95
C TYR A 129 -0.89 -7.48 7.04
N THR A 130 -0.36 -7.97 8.14
CA THR A 130 0.04 -7.15 9.30
C THR A 130 1.54 -7.19 9.55
N ASN A 131 2.04 -6.24 10.35
CA ASN A 131 3.44 -6.09 10.74
C ASN A 131 4.37 -5.71 9.59
N SER A 132 4.61 -6.60 8.64
CA SER A 132 5.68 -6.45 7.64
C SER A 132 5.24 -5.80 6.32
N CYS A 133 3.95 -5.49 6.12
CA CYS A 133 3.47 -4.92 4.86
C CYS A 133 3.46 -3.38 4.89
N PRO A 134 3.84 -2.67 3.80
CA PRO A 134 4.35 -3.15 2.50
C PRO A 134 5.87 -3.39 2.49
N ASP A 135 6.33 -4.28 1.62
CA ASP A 135 7.76 -4.52 1.37
C ASP A 135 7.96 -4.92 -0.10
N PHE A 136 8.84 -4.23 -0.84
CA PHE A 136 9.05 -4.48 -2.26
C PHE A 136 9.94 -5.69 -2.58
N TYR A 137 10.60 -6.29 -1.58
CA TYR A 137 11.38 -7.52 -1.76
C TYR A 137 10.50 -8.77 -1.80
N TYR A 138 9.20 -8.62 -1.50
CA TYR A 138 8.25 -9.73 -1.42
C TYR A 138 7.07 -9.55 -2.36
N GLU A 139 6.49 -10.67 -2.77
CA GLU A 139 5.14 -10.72 -3.32
C GLU A 139 4.13 -10.96 -2.19
N TRP A 140 2.98 -10.32 -2.31
CA TRP A 140 1.90 -10.33 -1.33
C TRP A 140 0.65 -10.94 -1.97
N PRO A 141 0.52 -12.27 -2.01
CA PRO A 141 -0.55 -12.92 -2.76
C PRO A 141 -1.92 -12.65 -2.13
N VAL A 142 -2.88 -12.20 -2.94
CA VAL A 142 -4.26 -11.95 -2.54
C VAL A 142 -5.18 -12.61 -3.55
N LYS A 143 -6.13 -13.44 -3.10
CA LYS A 143 -7.07 -14.11 -3.98
C LYS A 143 -8.30 -13.25 -4.21
N ILE A 144 -8.66 -13.02 -5.47
CA ILE A 144 -9.99 -12.52 -5.84
C ILE A 144 -11.00 -13.59 -5.42
N PRO A 145 -12.02 -13.28 -4.59
CA PRO A 145 -12.93 -14.32 -4.10
C PRO A 145 -13.57 -15.10 -5.25
N ASP A 146 -13.75 -16.41 -5.06
CA ASP A 146 -14.24 -17.33 -6.10
C ASP A 146 -15.64 -16.97 -6.61
N ASN A 147 -16.41 -16.21 -5.83
CA ASN A 147 -17.79 -15.88 -6.10
C ASN A 147 -18.04 -14.37 -6.21
N VAL A 148 -17.05 -13.55 -6.57
CA VAL A 148 -17.33 -12.13 -6.88
C VAL A 148 -18.11 -12.02 -8.19
N PRO A 149 -19.03 -11.05 -8.33
CA PRO A 149 -19.69 -10.81 -9.61
C PRO A 149 -18.74 -10.11 -10.58
N SER A 150 -19.07 -10.16 -11.88
CA SER A 150 -18.30 -9.44 -12.90
C SER A 150 -18.32 -7.93 -12.66
N CYS A 151 -17.21 -7.26 -12.96
CA CYS A 151 -17.12 -5.80 -12.97
C CYS A 151 -16.23 -5.35 -14.12
N THR A 152 -16.83 -4.73 -15.13
CA THR A 152 -16.13 -4.23 -16.33
C THR A 152 -16.39 -2.74 -16.58
N THR A 153 -17.07 -2.06 -15.65
CA THR A 153 -17.37 -0.64 -15.79
C THR A 153 -16.11 0.19 -15.59
N ALA A 154 -15.67 0.84 -16.66
CA ALA A 154 -14.52 1.72 -16.66
C ALA A 154 -14.58 2.73 -15.50
N ASN A 155 -13.44 2.95 -14.86
CA ASN A 155 -13.23 3.90 -13.76
C ASN A 155 -13.97 3.59 -12.45
N LYS A 156 -14.78 2.52 -12.41
CA LYS A 156 -15.54 2.12 -11.21
C LYS A 156 -15.03 0.85 -10.55
N CYS A 157 -14.54 -0.10 -11.36
CA CYS A 157 -14.01 -1.37 -10.92
C CYS A 157 -12.55 -1.21 -10.52
N LEU A 158 -12.26 -1.33 -9.23
CA LEU A 158 -10.94 -1.05 -8.65
C LEU A 158 -10.46 -2.21 -7.79
N PHE A 159 -9.17 -2.54 -7.93
CA PHE A 159 -8.41 -3.23 -6.90
C PHE A 159 -7.69 -2.16 -6.07
N VAL A 160 -7.92 -2.15 -4.77
CA VAL A 160 -7.48 -1.07 -3.88
C VAL A 160 -6.54 -1.65 -2.84
N TRP A 161 -5.36 -1.05 -2.73
CA TRP A 161 -4.43 -1.27 -1.64
C TRP A 161 -4.49 -0.08 -0.70
N SER A 162 -4.67 -0.35 0.59
CA SER A 162 -4.62 0.62 1.67
C SER A 162 -3.53 0.20 2.68
N TRP A 163 -2.83 1.16 3.27
CA TRP A 163 -1.80 0.89 4.26
C TRP A 163 -1.84 1.89 5.41
N THR A 164 -1.95 1.38 6.63
CA THR A 164 -1.72 2.13 7.87
C THR A 164 -0.29 1.87 8.33
N ALA A 165 0.54 2.91 8.36
CA ALA A 165 1.95 2.81 8.71
C ALA A 165 2.17 2.47 10.21
N HIS A 166 3.29 1.81 10.50
CA HIS A 166 3.67 1.51 11.89
C HIS A 166 4.38 2.69 12.57
N LEU A 167 5.39 3.28 11.91
CA LEU A 167 6.24 4.32 12.51
C LEU A 167 5.74 5.76 12.28
N SER A 168 4.56 5.94 11.71
CA SER A 168 3.94 7.26 11.51
C SER A 168 2.42 7.17 11.52
N ASP A 169 1.76 8.29 11.86
CA ASP A 169 0.31 8.47 11.75
C ASP A 169 -0.07 8.79 10.28
N GLN A 170 0.23 7.87 9.36
CA GLN A 170 0.03 8.05 7.93
C GLN A 170 -0.75 6.89 7.31
N PHE A 171 -1.72 7.26 6.48
CA PHE A 171 -2.54 6.34 5.71
C PHE A 171 -2.32 6.50 4.22
N TYR A 172 -2.05 5.40 3.55
CA TYR A 172 -1.77 5.33 2.12
C TYR A 172 -2.89 4.60 1.41
N GLN A 173 -3.20 5.02 0.18
CA GLN A 173 -4.12 4.26 -0.67
C GLN A 173 -3.73 4.41 -2.14
N ASN A 174 -3.60 3.29 -2.85
CA ASN A 174 -3.55 3.29 -4.31
C ASN A 174 -4.66 2.41 -4.88
N CYS A 175 -5.10 2.72 -6.09
CA CYS A 175 -6.08 1.92 -6.82
C CYS A 175 -5.53 1.54 -8.18
N ALA A 176 -5.73 0.29 -8.60
CA ALA A 176 -5.61 -0.14 -9.98
C ALA A 176 -7.01 -0.28 -10.58
N ASP A 177 -7.19 0.22 -11.81
CA ASP A 177 -8.38 -0.08 -12.58
C ASP A 177 -8.35 -1.54 -13.00
N VAL A 178 -9.45 -2.26 -12.82
CA VAL A 178 -9.54 -3.69 -13.12
C VAL A 178 -10.78 -4.03 -13.92
N SER A 179 -10.68 -5.09 -14.70
CA SER A 179 -11.82 -5.76 -15.33
C SER A 179 -11.90 -7.15 -14.73
N ILE A 180 -12.97 -7.45 -14.00
CA ILE A 180 -13.14 -8.74 -13.32
C ILE A 180 -14.16 -9.56 -14.09
N GLN A 181 -13.71 -10.69 -14.64
CA GLN A 181 -14.59 -11.76 -15.07
C GLN A 181 -15.01 -12.56 -13.83
N GLY A 182 -16.26 -12.39 -13.40
CA GLY A 182 -16.81 -13.03 -12.22
C GLY A 182 -18.01 -13.93 -12.52
N GLU A 183 -18.74 -14.25 -11.47
CA GLU A 183 -19.87 -15.18 -11.49
C GLU A 183 -21.21 -14.45 -11.60
N ALA A 184 -22.19 -15.00 -12.33
CA ALA A 184 -23.47 -14.34 -12.61
C ALA A 184 -24.29 -13.94 -11.36
N ASN A 185 -24.19 -14.74 -10.29
CA ASN A 185 -24.85 -14.50 -9.00
C ASN A 185 -23.84 -14.26 -7.88
N GLY A 186 -22.68 -13.68 -8.24
CA GLY A 186 -21.63 -13.41 -7.29
C GLY A 186 -22.03 -12.38 -6.22
N VAL A 187 -21.37 -12.44 -5.08
CA VAL A 187 -21.58 -11.53 -3.95
C VAL A 187 -20.23 -11.03 -3.47
N TYR A 188 -20.07 -9.71 -3.37
CA TYR A 188 -18.89 -9.13 -2.77
C TYR A 188 -18.88 -9.31 -1.25
N PRO A 189 -17.70 -9.48 -0.63
CA PRO A 189 -17.53 -9.38 0.81
C PRO A 189 -18.19 -8.14 1.41
N LYS A 190 -18.75 -8.27 2.60
CA LYS A 190 -19.42 -7.15 3.29
C LYS A 190 -18.46 -6.29 4.10
N ALA A 191 -17.35 -6.87 4.56
CA ALA A 191 -16.36 -6.15 5.34
C ALA A 191 -15.73 -5.04 4.50
N GLY A 192 -15.60 -3.85 5.09
CA GLY A 192 -14.89 -2.72 4.52
C GLY A 192 -13.41 -2.72 4.90
N ILE A 193 -12.72 -1.65 4.51
CA ILE A 193 -11.36 -1.34 4.98
C ILE A 193 -11.43 -0.38 6.18
N ASP A 194 -10.37 -0.36 6.97
CA ASP A 194 -10.13 0.67 7.96
C ASP A 194 -9.56 1.92 7.27
N ILE A 195 -10.17 3.07 7.52
CA ILE A 195 -9.66 4.38 7.09
C ILE A 195 -9.33 5.17 8.35
N VAL A 196 -8.07 5.53 8.49
CA VAL A 196 -7.49 6.20 9.67
C VAL A 196 -6.54 7.28 9.21
N ASP A 197 -6.20 8.23 10.07
CA ASP A 197 -5.23 9.30 9.82
C ASP A 197 -5.51 10.14 8.56
N VAL A 198 -6.78 10.17 8.16
CA VAL A 198 -7.33 11.01 7.10
C VAL A 198 -8.31 11.99 7.74
N LYS A 199 -8.35 13.24 7.25
CA LYS A 199 -9.28 14.27 7.73
C LYS A 199 -10.72 13.72 7.74
N GLY A 200 -11.37 13.76 8.91
CA GLY A 200 -12.72 13.23 9.10
C GLY A 200 -12.80 11.78 9.61
N TYR A 201 -11.65 11.11 9.75
CA TYR A 201 -11.52 9.76 10.29
C TYR A 201 -10.76 9.77 11.62
N LYS A 202 -10.69 8.60 12.28
CA LYS A 202 -9.93 8.42 13.51
C LYS A 202 -8.45 8.75 13.26
N SER A 203 -7.85 9.56 14.13
CA SER A 203 -6.44 9.96 14.05
C SER A 203 -5.58 9.24 15.10
N SER A 204 -4.27 9.30 14.90
CA SER A 204 -3.21 8.71 15.73
C SER A 204 -3.34 7.21 15.90
N VAL A 205 -3.48 6.51 14.77
CA VAL A 205 -3.57 5.06 14.73
C VAL A 205 -2.26 4.45 14.27
N ALA A 206 -1.50 3.89 15.22
CA ALA A 206 -0.31 3.12 14.90
C ALA A 206 -0.67 1.64 14.63
N ALA A 207 -0.36 1.15 13.44
CA ALA A 207 -0.39 -0.29 13.14
C ALA A 207 0.77 -1.02 13.84
N PRO A 208 0.67 -2.34 14.10
CA PRO A 208 1.82 -3.11 14.54
C PRO A 208 2.85 -3.22 13.39
N GLY A 209 4.15 -3.25 13.74
CA GLY A 209 5.26 -3.34 12.79
C GLY A 209 6.20 -4.50 13.07
N ASP A 210 7.27 -4.61 12.30
CA ASP A 210 8.19 -5.77 12.33
C ASP A 210 9.61 -5.48 12.86
N ALA A 211 9.85 -4.25 13.33
CA ALA A 211 11.14 -3.74 13.80
C ALA A 211 12.27 -3.65 12.75
N ALA A 212 11.98 -3.85 11.45
CA ALA A 212 12.98 -3.70 10.38
C ALA A 212 13.21 -2.23 9.99
N GLY A 213 12.36 -1.31 10.42
CA GLY A 213 12.40 0.10 9.99
C GLY A 213 12.19 0.19 8.47
N ASP A 214 13.08 0.89 7.77
CA ASP A 214 12.96 1.04 6.31
C ASP A 214 13.67 -0.05 5.49
N LYS A 215 14.18 -1.10 6.15
CA LYS A 215 14.92 -2.20 5.51
C LYS A 215 13.97 -3.33 5.12
N GLU A 216 14.52 -4.38 4.48
CA GLU A 216 13.80 -5.63 4.26
C GLU A 216 13.21 -6.16 5.58
N GLY A 217 11.91 -6.42 5.57
CA GLY A 217 11.16 -7.04 6.64
C GLY A 217 11.13 -8.57 6.56
N LYS A 218 10.26 -9.20 7.35
CA LYS A 218 10.10 -10.67 7.33
C LYS A 218 9.21 -11.18 6.19
N GLY A 219 8.66 -10.28 5.38
CA GLY A 219 7.68 -10.61 4.34
C GLY A 219 6.32 -11.06 4.88
N PRO A 220 5.46 -11.63 4.02
CA PRO A 220 4.12 -12.07 4.41
C PRO A 220 4.17 -13.28 5.35
N LEU A 221 3.42 -13.22 6.46
CA LEU A 221 3.32 -14.34 7.39
C LEU A 221 2.60 -15.53 6.71
N PRO A 222 3.10 -16.77 6.82
CA PRO A 222 2.48 -17.93 6.17
C PRO A 222 1.00 -18.14 6.54
N ALA A 223 0.62 -17.83 7.78
CA ALA A 223 -0.76 -17.91 8.24
C ALA A 223 -1.67 -16.87 7.54
N GLU A 224 -1.17 -15.66 7.32
CA GLU A 224 -1.90 -14.61 6.60
C GLU A 224 -1.99 -14.91 5.11
N VAL A 225 -0.91 -15.44 4.50
CA VAL A 225 -0.94 -15.96 3.12
C VAL A 225 -2.06 -16.99 2.98
N LYS A 226 -2.10 -17.99 3.87
CA LYS A 226 -3.18 -18.99 3.87
C LYS A 226 -4.56 -18.36 4.03
N SER A 227 -4.71 -17.39 4.93
CA SER A 227 -5.99 -16.69 5.15
C SER A 227 -6.48 -15.96 3.89
N ASN A 228 -5.57 -15.22 3.24
CA ASN A 228 -5.83 -14.46 2.01
C ASN A 228 -6.10 -15.34 0.79
N LEU A 229 -5.55 -16.55 0.76
CA LEU A 229 -5.79 -17.51 -0.33
C LEU A 229 -7.03 -18.39 -0.13
N ASN A 230 -7.50 -18.56 1.11
CA ASN A 230 -8.70 -19.34 1.41
C ASN A 230 -10.01 -18.54 1.25
N GLY A 231 -9.94 -17.24 0.96
CA GLY A 231 -11.14 -16.39 0.84
C GLY A 231 -11.87 -16.23 2.18
N SER A 232 -11.12 -16.15 3.28
CA SER A 232 -11.65 -16.14 4.65
C SER A 232 -12.35 -14.82 5.03
N TRP A 233 -12.27 -13.81 4.17
CA TRP A 233 -12.81 -12.46 4.35
C TRP A 233 -14.30 -12.37 4.00
N LYS A 234 -15.09 -13.40 4.34
CA LYS A 234 -16.52 -13.50 4.02
C LYS A 234 -17.38 -12.62 4.92
#